data_AF-A0A2D7BNY5-F1
#
_entry.id   AF-A0A2D7BNY5-F1
#
_cell.length_a   1.000
_cell.length_b   1.000
_cell.length_c   1.000
_cell.angle_alpha   90.00
_cell.angle_beta   90.00
_cell.angle_gamma   90.00
#
_symmetry.space_group_name_H-M   'P 1'
#
loop_
_entity.id
_entity.type
_entity.pdbx_description
1 polymer ?
#
loop_
_entity_poly.entity_id
_entity_poly.type
_entity_poly.pdbx_seq_one_letter_code
_entity_poly.pdbx_strand_id
1 'polypeptide(L)'
;MKKLAFFAIIVLICGTMSPSLVNHAYGQNDPSILLRIAVQADKQIVNQLDKKYENQIPNNINILYDKGHTAVKSLDQSLSSNDIEKAKQDFLLAMNSFMQISRIMSQSSEKSIEVNVSVISNQALESKIDRIEKFVQTLESISKKHNIVQNKDEFTKAHSLIKEIRDQITSNQNPSEKITELNNLMNSIQKEIRNSIAEKQSNAIKNFFEKFLIQIDQKLIEAKDLDRNQIEIDKANELIVEIRELLSKNQINDAKKVYSELKVVLKDIGISVKIT
;
A
#
# COMPACT_ATOMS: atom_id res chain seq x y z
N MET A 1 4.36 -17.47 -13.69
CA MET A 1 5.28 -16.31 -13.59
C MET A 1 5.09 -15.44 -12.34
N LYS A 2 3.91 -15.38 -11.68
CA LYS A 2 3.75 -14.70 -10.38
C LYS A 2 4.53 -15.33 -9.19
N LYS A 3 5.06 -16.56 -9.36
CA LYS A 3 5.78 -17.30 -8.31
C LYS A 3 7.21 -16.79 -8.08
N LEU A 4 7.86 -16.15 -9.07
CA LEU A 4 9.25 -15.69 -8.94
C LEU A 4 9.38 -14.46 -8.03
N ALA A 5 8.44 -13.52 -8.13
CA ALA A 5 8.35 -12.36 -7.23
C ALA A 5 8.07 -12.77 -5.77
N PHE A 6 7.35 -13.89 -5.58
CA PHE A 6 7.11 -14.46 -4.26
C PHE A 6 8.38 -15.11 -3.68
N PHE A 7 9.23 -15.71 -4.53
CA PHE A 7 10.53 -16.26 -4.12
C PHE A 7 11.53 -15.18 -3.68
N ALA A 8 11.57 -14.01 -4.34
CA ALA A 8 12.42 -12.90 -3.89
C ALA A 8 12.02 -12.36 -2.51
N ILE A 9 10.71 -12.36 -2.21
CA ILE A 9 10.16 -11.98 -0.90
C ILE A 9 10.45 -13.04 0.18
N ILE A 10 10.34 -14.33 -0.15
CA ILE A 10 10.66 -15.43 0.79
C ILE A 10 12.16 -15.45 1.12
N VAL A 11 13.04 -15.20 0.15
CA VAL A 11 14.49 -15.22 0.38
C VAL A 11 14.96 -14.01 1.19
N LEU A 12 14.21 -12.89 1.19
CA LEU A 12 14.45 -11.76 2.10
C LEU A 12 14.20 -12.11 3.57
N ILE A 13 13.33 -13.10 3.83
CA ILE A 13 12.96 -13.56 5.18
C ILE A 13 14.00 -14.54 5.77
N CYS A 14 14.86 -15.16 4.95
CA CYS A 14 15.78 -16.22 5.38
C CYS A 14 17.28 -15.89 5.33
N GLY A 15 17.68 -14.63 5.11
CA GLY A 15 19.07 -14.20 5.30
C GLY A 15 20.10 -14.69 4.25
N THR A 16 19.68 -15.31 3.14
CA THR A 16 20.60 -15.78 2.09
C THR A 16 20.17 -15.31 0.69
N MET A 17 20.25 -14.00 0.44
CA MET A 17 20.37 -13.53 -0.95
C MET A 17 21.81 -13.76 -1.40
N SER A 18 22.05 -14.79 -2.21
CA SER A 18 23.28 -14.87 -3.00
C SER A 18 23.27 -13.76 -4.06
N PRO A 19 24.42 -13.15 -4.41
CA PRO A 19 24.53 -12.10 -5.42
C PRO A 19 23.95 -12.46 -6.80
N SER A 20 23.75 -13.76 -7.08
CA SER A 20 23.26 -14.27 -8.37
C SER A 20 21.77 -13.99 -8.63
N LEU A 21 20.93 -13.80 -7.60
CA LEU A 21 19.49 -13.53 -7.74
C LEU A 21 19.20 -12.11 -8.22
N VAL A 22 20.02 -11.15 -7.82
CA VAL A 22 19.95 -9.76 -8.29
C VAL A 22 20.17 -9.71 -9.81
N ASN A 23 21.11 -10.51 -10.33
CA ASN A 23 21.33 -10.67 -11.78
C ASN A 23 20.15 -11.29 -12.54
N HIS A 24 19.31 -12.11 -11.90
CA HIS A 24 18.16 -12.77 -12.56
C HIS A 24 16.91 -11.89 -12.64
N ALA A 25 16.75 -10.90 -11.73
CA ALA A 25 15.69 -9.90 -11.83
C ALA A 25 15.87 -8.95 -13.04
N TYR A 26 17.10 -8.81 -13.54
CA TYR A 26 17.43 -8.01 -14.74
C TYR A 26 17.08 -8.68 -16.07
N GLY A 27 16.83 -9.99 -16.10
CA GLY A 27 16.45 -10.71 -17.32
C GLY A 27 15.01 -10.42 -17.80
N GLN A 28 14.29 -9.51 -17.15
CA GLN A 28 12.90 -9.15 -17.48
C GLN A 28 12.82 -7.75 -18.11
N ASN A 29 12.15 -7.68 -19.26
CA ASN A 29 12.08 -6.51 -20.16
C ASN A 29 11.27 -5.30 -19.62
N ASP A 30 10.89 -5.29 -18.34
CA ASP A 30 10.07 -4.23 -17.73
C ASP A 30 10.78 -3.62 -16.50
N PRO A 31 11.42 -2.46 -16.64
CA PRO A 31 12.11 -1.75 -15.55
C PRO A 31 11.23 -1.42 -14.34
N SER A 32 9.90 -1.37 -14.51
CA SER A 32 8.95 -1.10 -13.42
C SER A 32 8.93 -2.19 -12.35
N ILE A 33 9.43 -3.40 -12.66
CA ILE A 33 9.53 -4.48 -11.69
C ILE A 33 10.54 -4.18 -10.58
N LEU A 34 11.61 -3.44 -10.88
CA LEU A 34 12.63 -3.05 -9.91
C LEU A 34 12.02 -2.15 -8.84
N LEU A 35 11.23 -1.15 -9.24
CA LEU A 35 10.52 -0.28 -8.33
C LEU A 35 9.56 -1.07 -7.44
N ARG A 36 8.82 -2.03 -8.02
CA ARG A 36 7.88 -2.85 -7.27
C ARG A 36 8.57 -3.68 -6.20
N ILE A 37 9.71 -4.29 -6.52
CA ILE A 37 10.54 -5.05 -5.58
C ILE A 37 11.05 -4.11 -4.48
N ALA A 38 11.58 -2.95 -4.86
CA ALA A 38 12.15 -1.99 -3.93
C ALA A 38 11.13 -1.44 -2.92
N VAL A 39 9.94 -1.05 -3.40
CA VAL A 39 8.82 -0.58 -2.55
C VAL A 39 8.33 -1.68 -1.61
N GLN A 40 8.34 -2.94 -2.04
CA GLN A 40 7.94 -4.05 -1.17
C GLN A 40 8.98 -4.34 -0.10
N ALA A 41 10.27 -4.31 -0.45
CA ALA A 41 11.36 -4.47 0.51
C ALA A 41 11.37 -3.34 1.54
N ASP A 42 11.19 -2.09 1.11
CA ASP A 42 11.09 -0.90 1.98
C ASP A 42 10.00 -1.09 3.05
N LYS A 43 8.78 -1.46 2.63
CA LYS A 43 7.67 -1.75 3.54
C LYS A 43 7.97 -2.90 4.51
N GLN A 44 8.67 -3.94 4.06
CA GLN A 44 9.02 -5.06 4.93
C GLN A 44 10.05 -4.66 5.97
N ILE A 45 11.05 -3.87 5.61
CA ILE A 45 12.04 -3.34 6.54
C ILE A 45 11.35 -2.49 7.60
N VAL A 46 10.46 -1.56 7.23
CA VAL A 46 9.67 -0.78 8.18
C VAL A 46 8.94 -1.70 9.17
N ASN A 47 8.17 -2.66 8.68
CA ASN A 47 7.44 -3.58 9.54
C ASN A 47 8.36 -4.39 10.48
N GLN A 48 9.54 -4.80 10.01
CA GLN A 48 10.52 -5.53 10.82
C GLN A 48 11.16 -4.64 11.90
N LEU A 49 11.46 -3.39 11.55
CA LEU A 49 12.02 -2.41 12.47
C LEU A 49 11.00 -2.03 13.54
N ASP A 50 9.77 -1.75 13.16
CA ASP A 50 8.65 -1.46 14.08
C ASP A 50 8.42 -2.63 15.02
N LYS A 51 8.44 -3.87 14.51
CA LYS A 51 8.26 -5.06 15.35
C LYS A 51 9.41 -5.28 16.34
N LYS A 52 10.65 -4.99 15.96
CA LYS A 52 11.83 -5.33 16.76
C LYS A 52 12.26 -4.22 17.73
N TYR A 53 12.12 -2.97 17.31
CA TYR A 53 12.65 -1.83 18.03
C TYR A 53 11.56 -0.86 18.48
N GLU A 54 10.32 -1.04 18.01
CA GLU A 54 9.17 -0.15 18.22
C GLU A 54 9.50 1.32 17.93
N ASN A 55 10.13 1.98 18.91
CA ASN A 55 10.41 3.40 18.95
C ASN A 55 11.91 3.74 19.07
N GLN A 56 12.80 2.74 19.18
CA GLN A 56 14.23 2.91 19.47
C GLN A 56 15.11 2.18 18.44
N ILE A 57 14.95 2.54 17.16
CA ILE A 57 15.80 2.00 16.10
C ILE A 57 17.24 2.53 16.28
N PRO A 58 18.24 1.66 16.41
CA PRO A 58 19.65 2.06 16.49
C PRO A 58 20.06 3.01 15.36
N ASN A 59 20.85 4.05 15.68
CA ASN A 59 21.19 5.11 14.71
C ASN A 59 21.87 4.58 13.43
N ASN A 60 22.73 3.56 13.55
CA ASN A 60 23.35 2.89 12.41
C ASN A 60 22.32 2.22 11.47
N ILE A 61 21.27 1.62 12.03
CA ILE A 61 20.17 1.05 11.26
C ILE A 61 19.33 2.15 10.62
N ASN A 62 19.09 3.23 11.35
CA ASN A 62 18.31 4.38 10.88
C ASN A 62 18.96 5.06 9.66
N ILE A 63 20.27 5.27 9.69
CA ILE A 63 21.05 5.82 8.56
C ILE A 63 20.95 4.92 7.33
N LEU A 64 21.05 3.59 7.51
CA LEU A 64 20.91 2.64 6.42
C LEU A 64 19.51 2.64 5.83
N TYR A 65 18.48 2.76 6.68
CA TYR A 65 17.09 2.84 6.25
C TYR A 65 16.84 4.11 5.44
N ASP A 66 17.23 5.28 5.94
CA ASP A 66 17.05 6.55 5.24
C ASP A 66 17.76 6.54 3.88
N LYS A 67 18.97 5.96 3.82
CA LYS A 67 19.72 5.75 2.56
C LYS A 67 18.97 4.84 1.59
N GLY A 68 18.43 3.72 2.08
CA GLY A 68 17.70 2.77 1.25
C GLY A 68 16.37 3.35 0.73
N HIS A 69 15.59 3.93 1.63
CA HIS A 69 14.31 4.57 1.33
C HIS A 69 14.46 5.74 0.34
N THR A 70 15.49 6.57 0.50
CA THR A 70 15.79 7.66 -0.44
C THR A 70 16.16 7.11 -1.82
N ALA A 71 16.92 6.01 -1.87
CA ALA A 71 17.25 5.36 -3.13
C ALA A 71 16.01 4.76 -3.84
N VAL A 72 15.00 4.27 -3.10
CA VAL A 72 13.70 3.87 -3.69
C VAL A 72 12.98 5.06 -4.34
N LYS A 73 13.02 6.24 -3.72
CA LYS A 73 12.45 7.47 -4.32
C LYS A 73 13.22 7.91 -5.57
N SER A 74 14.55 7.86 -5.51
CA SER A 74 15.39 8.19 -6.67
C SER A 74 15.18 7.19 -7.82
N LEU A 75 14.99 5.91 -7.51
CA LEU A 75 14.66 4.88 -8.49
C LEU A 75 13.37 5.20 -9.28
N ASP A 76 12.30 5.60 -8.58
CA ASP A 76 11.04 6.01 -9.22
C ASP A 76 11.23 7.19 -10.18
N GLN A 77 12.04 8.17 -9.77
CA GLN A 77 12.38 9.34 -10.59
C GLN A 77 13.25 8.98 -11.80
N SER A 78 14.24 8.11 -11.63
CA SER A 78 15.14 7.65 -12.69
C SER A 78 14.39 6.84 -13.74
N LEU A 79 13.46 5.97 -13.31
CA LEU A 79 12.57 5.24 -14.21
C LEU A 79 11.62 6.17 -14.98
N SER A 80 11.07 7.18 -14.30
CA SER A 80 10.20 8.20 -14.92
C SER A 80 10.95 9.06 -15.96
N SER A 81 12.25 9.24 -15.77
CA SER A 81 13.13 10.00 -16.67
C SER A 81 13.80 9.12 -17.74
N ASN A 82 13.44 7.83 -17.80
CA ASN A 82 14.01 6.81 -18.67
C ASN A 82 15.55 6.68 -18.55
N ASP A 83 16.11 7.06 -17.39
CA ASP A 83 17.53 6.91 -17.07
C ASP A 83 17.77 5.54 -16.46
N ILE A 84 17.95 4.56 -17.35
CA ILE A 84 18.05 3.15 -16.99
C ILE A 84 19.30 2.85 -16.15
N GLU A 85 20.42 3.52 -16.42
CA GLU A 85 21.66 3.29 -15.67
C GLU A 85 21.56 3.85 -14.24
N LYS A 86 21.01 5.05 -14.08
CA LYS A 86 20.75 5.61 -12.74
C LYS A 86 19.70 4.80 -11.99
N ALA A 87 18.66 4.33 -12.65
CA ALA A 87 17.66 3.43 -12.05
C ALA A 87 18.31 2.14 -11.51
N LYS A 88 19.25 1.54 -12.24
CA LYS A 88 20.00 0.37 -11.74
C LYS A 88 20.80 0.70 -10.48
N GLN A 89 21.52 1.82 -10.49
CA GLN A 89 22.31 2.26 -9.34
C GLN A 89 21.43 2.51 -8.11
N ASP A 90 20.31 3.21 -8.30
CA ASP A 90 19.35 3.52 -7.24
C ASP A 90 18.72 2.23 -6.67
N PHE A 91 18.35 1.28 -7.51
CA PHE A 91 17.83 -0.02 -7.08
C PHE A 91 18.86 -0.80 -6.24
N LEU A 92 20.11 -0.90 -6.73
CA LEU A 92 21.18 -1.60 -6.01
C LEU A 92 21.49 -0.95 -4.67
N LEU A 93 21.50 0.39 -4.62
CA LEU A 93 21.71 1.16 -3.40
C LEU A 93 20.62 0.86 -2.37
N ALA A 94 19.35 0.85 -2.79
CA ALA A 94 18.22 0.49 -1.94
C ALA A 94 18.36 -0.93 -1.39
N MET A 95 18.60 -1.91 -2.26
CA MET A 95 18.66 -3.32 -1.87
C MET A 95 19.84 -3.63 -0.95
N ASN A 96 21.00 -3.01 -1.19
CA ASN A 96 22.17 -3.18 -0.35
C ASN A 96 21.93 -2.62 1.06
N SER A 97 21.37 -1.41 1.15
CA SER A 97 20.96 -0.81 2.42
C SER A 97 20.02 -1.73 3.22
N PHE A 98 18.94 -2.21 2.60
CA PHE A 98 17.97 -3.09 3.26
C PHE A 98 18.58 -4.43 3.68
N MET A 99 19.47 -5.00 2.85
CA MET A 99 20.18 -6.23 3.19
C MET A 99 21.11 -6.05 4.40
N GLN A 100 21.80 -4.91 4.51
CA GLN A 100 22.63 -4.59 5.67
C GLN A 100 21.79 -4.46 6.94
N ILE A 101 20.63 -3.81 6.86
CA ILE A 101 19.68 -3.73 7.97
C ILE A 101 19.27 -5.13 8.41
N SER A 102 18.83 -6.00 7.49
CA SER A 102 18.45 -7.37 7.81
C SER A 102 19.60 -8.14 8.47
N ARG A 103 20.85 -7.98 7.98
CA ARG A 103 22.03 -8.63 8.60
C ARG A 103 22.28 -8.15 10.02
N ILE A 104 22.26 -6.84 10.26
CA ILE A 104 22.43 -6.27 11.62
C ILE A 104 21.32 -6.80 12.53
N MET A 105 20.09 -6.84 12.04
CA MET A 105 18.95 -7.36 12.79
C MET A 105 19.06 -8.85 13.08
N SER A 106 19.64 -9.64 12.19
CA SER A 106 19.89 -11.07 12.40
C SER A 106 21.08 -11.33 13.33
N GLN A 107 22.08 -10.43 13.36
CA GLN A 107 23.30 -10.58 14.15
C GLN A 107 23.22 -9.99 15.56
N SER A 108 22.27 -9.10 15.85
CA SER A 108 22.15 -8.46 17.16
C SER A 108 21.44 -9.37 18.20
N SER A 109 22.11 -10.43 18.64
CA SER A 109 21.97 -10.97 19.99
C SER A 109 23.15 -10.44 20.81
N GLU A 110 22.85 -9.65 21.85
CA GLU A 110 23.76 -9.11 22.87
C GLU A 110 24.59 -7.83 22.58
N LYS A 111 24.62 -7.00 23.64
CA LYS A 111 25.48 -5.84 23.98
C LYS A 111 25.07 -4.43 23.53
N SER A 112 24.39 -3.74 24.45
CA SER A 112 24.24 -2.29 24.51
C SER A 112 25.54 -1.63 24.99
N ILE A 113 25.98 -0.57 24.29
CA ILE A 113 27.06 0.32 24.73
C ILE A 113 26.41 1.64 25.16
N GLU A 114 26.61 2.00 26.42
CA GLU A 114 26.22 3.30 26.99
C GLU A 114 27.05 4.43 26.36
N VAL A 115 26.38 5.44 25.81
CA VAL A 115 26.97 6.75 25.51
C VAL A 115 25.96 7.84 25.90
N ASN A 116 26.42 8.79 26.72
CA ASN A 116 25.79 10.01 27.25
C ASN A 116 24.35 10.34 26.81
N VAL A 117 23.41 10.18 27.75
CA VAL A 117 21.98 9.93 27.52
C VAL A 117 21.11 11.18 27.31
N SER A 118 21.44 12.38 27.80
CA SER A 118 20.45 13.48 27.85
C SER A 118 20.39 14.41 26.63
N VAL A 119 21.53 14.75 26.00
CA VAL A 119 21.55 15.66 24.85
C VAL A 119 21.23 14.92 23.55
N ILE A 120 21.63 13.65 23.48
CA ILE A 120 21.35 12.76 22.34
C ILE A 120 19.87 12.34 22.34
N SER A 121 19.18 12.26 23.50
CA SER A 121 17.76 11.88 23.56
C SER A 121 16.84 12.93 22.96
N ASN A 122 17.05 14.22 23.24
CA ASN A 122 16.16 15.28 22.76
C ASN A 122 16.28 15.47 21.25
N GLN A 123 17.50 15.44 20.71
CA GLN A 123 17.70 15.52 19.27
C GLN A 123 17.12 14.30 18.53
N ALA A 124 17.25 13.11 19.12
CA ALA A 124 16.61 11.91 18.59
C ALA A 124 15.07 12.01 18.65
N LEU A 125 14.52 12.55 19.73
CA LEU A 125 13.08 12.79 19.88
C LEU A 125 12.56 13.81 18.85
N GLU A 126 13.22 14.94 18.67
CA GLU A 126 12.85 15.93 17.64
C GLU A 126 12.82 15.29 16.24
N SER A 127 13.87 14.54 15.88
CA SER A 127 13.92 13.86 14.58
C SER A 127 12.78 12.84 14.39
N LYS A 128 12.32 12.21 15.48
CA LYS A 128 11.17 11.32 15.48
C LYS A 128 9.87 12.09 15.28
N ILE A 129 9.70 13.22 15.94
CA ILE A 129 8.51 14.07 15.80
C ILE A 129 8.41 14.66 14.39
N ASP A 130 9.52 15.06 13.78
CA ASP A 130 9.54 15.53 12.39
C ASP A 130 9.06 14.45 11.40
N ARG A 131 9.42 13.19 11.63
CA ARG A 131 8.94 12.06 10.82
C ARG A 131 7.45 11.83 11.00
N ILE A 132 6.98 11.93 12.24
CA ILE A 132 5.56 11.80 12.58
C ILE A 132 4.75 12.92 11.93
N GLU A 133 5.20 14.17 12.01
CA GLU A 133 4.55 15.33 11.39
C GLU A 133 4.44 15.17 9.86
N LYS A 134 5.53 14.73 9.20
CA LYS A 134 5.50 14.43 7.75
C LYS A 134 4.48 13.34 7.42
N PHE A 135 4.32 12.34 8.29
CA PHE A 135 3.33 11.29 8.08
C PHE A 135 1.89 11.83 8.27
N VAL A 136 1.65 12.67 9.28
CA VAL A 136 0.36 13.39 9.46
C VAL A 136 0.02 14.21 8.22
N GLN A 137 0.96 15.00 7.70
CA GLN A 137 0.78 15.80 6.47
C GLN A 137 0.47 14.93 5.24
N THR A 138 1.07 13.74 5.16
CA THR A 138 0.82 12.76 4.10
C THR A 138 -0.61 12.23 4.19
N LEU A 139 -1.05 11.81 5.39
CA LEU A 139 -2.43 11.36 5.63
C LEU A 139 -3.43 12.47 5.32
N GLU A 140 -3.13 13.71 5.70
CA GLU A 140 -4.00 14.88 5.43
C GLU A 140 -4.13 15.14 3.92
N SER A 141 -3.03 15.04 3.19
CA SER A 141 -3.01 15.20 1.73
C SER A 141 -3.82 14.11 1.03
N ILE A 142 -3.73 12.86 1.51
CA ILE A 142 -4.54 11.74 1.01
C ILE A 142 -6.02 11.99 1.31
N SER A 143 -6.35 12.41 2.53
CA SER A 143 -7.71 12.74 2.95
C SER A 143 -8.33 13.80 2.02
N LYS A 144 -7.61 14.89 1.75
CA LYS A 144 -8.02 15.96 0.83
C LYS A 144 -8.21 15.43 -0.59
N LYS A 145 -7.25 14.67 -1.12
CA LYS A 145 -7.32 14.09 -2.47
C LYS A 145 -8.56 13.20 -2.66
N HIS A 146 -9.00 12.51 -1.61
CA HIS A 146 -10.15 11.61 -1.67
C HIS A 146 -11.46 12.25 -1.20
N ASN A 147 -11.45 13.54 -0.81
CA ASN A 147 -12.57 14.29 -0.25
C ASN A 147 -13.15 13.66 1.03
N ILE A 148 -12.29 13.19 1.92
CA ILE A 148 -12.69 12.63 3.21
C ILE A 148 -12.68 13.78 4.23
N VAL A 149 -13.88 14.27 4.56
CA VAL A 149 -14.08 15.50 5.35
C VAL A 149 -14.14 15.22 6.87
N GLN A 150 -14.43 13.97 7.24
CA GLN A 150 -14.72 13.54 8.62
C GLN A 150 -13.51 13.72 9.58
N ASN A 151 -12.30 13.68 9.03
CA ASN A 151 -11.04 13.64 9.77
C ASN A 151 -10.46 15.04 10.06
N LYS A 152 -11.14 16.10 9.63
CA LYS A 152 -10.58 17.48 9.68
C LYS A 152 -10.22 17.91 11.11
N ASP A 153 -11.09 17.60 12.06
CA ASP A 153 -10.87 17.92 13.47
C ASP A 153 -9.77 17.03 14.08
N GLU A 154 -9.65 15.79 13.62
CA GLU A 154 -8.58 14.86 14.04
C GLU A 154 -7.20 15.33 13.60
N PHE A 155 -7.06 15.86 12.36
CA PHE A 155 -5.80 16.46 11.92
C PHE A 155 -5.43 17.70 12.74
N THR A 156 -6.42 18.52 13.10
CA THR A 156 -6.21 19.67 13.99
C THR A 156 -5.68 19.21 15.35
N LYS A 157 -6.28 18.14 15.92
CA LYS A 157 -5.82 17.52 17.17
C LYS A 157 -4.39 16.96 17.04
N ALA A 158 -4.07 16.29 15.94
CA ALA A 158 -2.74 15.75 15.68
C ALA A 158 -1.67 16.85 15.64
N HIS A 159 -1.95 17.95 14.94
CA HIS A 159 -1.06 19.12 14.91
C HIS A 159 -0.90 19.79 16.30
N SER A 160 -1.97 19.85 17.11
CA SER A 160 -1.88 20.32 18.50
C SER A 160 -0.97 19.43 19.36
N LEU A 161 -1.15 18.11 19.28
CA LEU A 161 -0.31 17.15 20.02
C LEU A 161 1.16 17.26 19.61
N ILE A 162 1.45 17.41 18.32
CA ILE A 162 2.83 17.63 17.84
C ILE A 162 3.44 18.88 18.47
N LYS A 163 2.70 19.98 18.52
CA LYS A 163 3.16 21.23 19.16
C LYS A 163 3.45 21.01 20.65
N GLU A 164 2.52 20.39 21.38
CA GLU A 164 2.68 20.12 22.80
C GLU A 164 3.86 19.19 23.09
N ILE A 165 4.13 18.21 22.22
CA ILE A 165 5.31 17.34 22.35
C ILE A 165 6.60 18.15 22.18
N ARG A 166 6.68 19.03 21.19
CA ARG A 166 7.85 19.90 20.97
C ARG A 166 8.08 20.84 22.16
N ASP A 167 7.01 21.38 22.73
CA ASP A 167 7.08 22.21 23.95
C ASP A 167 7.62 21.40 25.15
N GLN A 168 7.21 20.13 25.30
CA GLN A 168 7.73 19.23 26.32
C GLN A 168 9.20 18.87 26.10
N ILE A 169 9.62 18.59 24.86
CA ILE A 169 11.04 18.33 24.54
C ILE A 169 11.90 19.55 24.86
N THR A 170 11.46 20.74 24.44
CA THR A 170 12.16 22.02 24.70
C THR A 170 12.28 22.30 26.20
N SER A 171 11.26 21.92 26.97
CA SER A 171 11.21 22.10 28.42
C SER A 171 11.86 20.95 29.21
N ASN A 172 12.55 20.01 28.54
CA ASN A 172 13.12 18.78 29.13
C ASN A 172 12.11 17.93 29.93
N GLN A 173 10.83 18.00 29.58
CA GLN A 173 9.77 17.16 30.11
C GLN A 173 9.64 15.88 29.30
N ASN A 174 9.08 14.81 29.89
CA ASN A 174 8.86 13.55 29.19
C ASN A 174 7.63 13.62 28.27
N PRO A 175 7.78 13.48 26.93
CA PRO A 175 6.67 13.53 26.00
C PRO A 175 5.98 12.19 25.72
N SER A 176 6.39 11.09 26.39
CA SER A 176 5.99 9.73 26.03
C SER A 176 4.47 9.50 25.97
N GLU A 177 3.73 10.11 26.89
CA GLU A 177 2.27 9.99 26.94
C GLU A 177 1.61 10.63 25.72
N LYS A 178 2.00 11.87 25.39
CA LYS A 178 1.47 12.59 24.22
C LYS A 178 1.88 11.94 22.91
N ILE A 179 3.09 11.38 22.83
CA ILE A 179 3.53 10.58 21.66
C ILE A 179 2.64 9.36 21.48
N THR A 180 2.28 8.68 22.58
CA THR A 180 1.39 7.52 22.53
C THR A 180 -0.02 7.92 22.09
N GLU A 181 -0.54 9.04 22.60
CA GLU A 181 -1.83 9.59 22.16
C GLU A 181 -1.83 9.93 20.66
N LEU A 182 -0.77 10.60 20.19
CA LEU A 182 -0.60 10.96 18.79
C LEU A 182 -0.55 9.71 17.88
N ASN A 183 0.20 8.68 18.27
CA ASN A 183 0.26 7.43 17.52
C ASN A 183 -1.10 6.73 17.42
N ASN A 184 -1.87 6.71 18.51
CA ASN A 184 -3.21 6.13 18.53
C ASN A 184 -4.16 6.90 17.61
N LEU A 185 -4.13 8.23 17.68
CA LEU A 185 -4.90 9.10 16.81
C LEU A 185 -4.56 8.87 15.32
N MET A 186 -3.27 8.77 15.00
CA MET A 186 -2.81 8.52 13.63
C MET A 186 -3.25 7.15 13.10
N ASN A 187 -3.22 6.12 13.93
CA ASN A 187 -3.74 4.80 13.57
C ASN A 187 -5.24 4.84 13.29
N SER A 188 -6.00 5.64 14.05
CA SER A 188 -7.42 5.88 13.81
C SER A 188 -7.65 6.56 12.46
N ILE A 189 -7.01 7.71 12.24
CA ILE A 189 -7.08 8.47 10.98
C ILE A 189 -6.74 7.56 9.78
N GLN A 190 -5.65 6.80 9.86
CA GLN A 190 -5.22 5.91 8.79
C GLN A 190 -6.26 4.83 8.48
N LYS A 191 -6.86 4.23 9.52
CA LYS A 191 -7.90 3.22 9.37
C LYS A 191 -9.15 3.81 8.71
N GLU A 192 -9.57 4.99 9.12
CA GLU A 192 -10.72 5.67 8.54
C GLU A 192 -10.50 6.03 7.07
N ILE A 193 -9.36 6.62 6.74
CA ILE A 193 -8.98 6.91 5.34
C ILE A 193 -9.05 5.63 4.49
N ARG A 194 -8.47 4.54 4.99
CA ARG A 194 -8.48 3.25 4.29
C ARG A 194 -9.89 2.73 4.07
N ASN A 195 -10.73 2.77 5.09
CA ASN A 195 -12.11 2.30 5.02
C ASN A 195 -12.95 3.15 4.05
N SER A 196 -12.86 4.47 4.15
CA SER A 196 -13.56 5.41 3.27
C SER A 196 -13.16 5.23 1.80
N ILE A 197 -11.86 5.06 1.52
CA ILE A 197 -11.38 4.79 0.15
C ILE A 197 -11.93 3.44 -0.36
N ALA A 198 -11.88 2.40 0.47
CA ALA A 198 -12.39 1.07 0.09
C ALA A 198 -13.90 1.09 -0.18
N GLU A 199 -14.66 1.80 0.66
CA GLU A 199 -16.10 1.98 0.50
C GLU A 199 -16.42 2.75 -0.79
N LYS A 200 -15.74 3.87 -1.03
CA LYS A 200 -15.91 4.67 -2.26
C LYS A 200 -15.63 3.85 -3.52
N GLN A 201 -14.58 3.03 -3.50
CA GLN A 201 -14.27 2.11 -4.60
C GLN A 201 -15.35 1.04 -4.78
N SER A 202 -15.83 0.44 -3.69
CA SER A 202 -16.91 -0.54 -3.74
C SER A 202 -18.18 0.07 -4.33
N ASN A 203 -18.59 1.24 -3.85
CA ASN A 203 -19.76 1.95 -4.34
C ASN A 203 -19.63 2.34 -5.81
N ALA A 204 -18.44 2.77 -6.26
CA ALA A 204 -18.19 3.03 -7.68
C ALA A 204 -18.38 1.77 -8.54
N ILE A 205 -17.91 0.61 -8.07
CA ILE A 205 -18.09 -0.67 -8.77
C ILE A 205 -19.56 -1.09 -8.78
N LYS A 206 -20.28 -0.96 -7.65
CA LYS A 206 -21.72 -1.24 -7.58
C LYS A 206 -22.51 -0.39 -8.57
N ASN A 207 -22.26 0.92 -8.58
CA ASN A 207 -22.91 1.85 -9.51
C ASN A 207 -22.59 1.54 -10.98
N PHE A 208 -21.35 1.13 -11.28
CA PHE A 208 -20.99 0.67 -12.61
C PHE A 208 -21.81 -0.56 -13.01
N PHE A 209 -21.81 -1.60 -12.16
CA PHE A 209 -22.57 -2.82 -12.43
C PHE A 209 -24.06 -2.56 -12.55
N GLU A 210 -24.64 -1.74 -11.68
CA GLU A 210 -26.07 -1.43 -11.72
C GLU A 210 -26.48 -0.82 -13.07
N LYS A 211 -25.77 0.22 -13.52
CA LYS A 211 -26.00 0.83 -14.84
C LYS A 211 -25.79 -0.16 -15.98
N PHE A 212 -24.78 -1.01 -15.85
CA PHE A 212 -24.39 -1.94 -16.89
C PHE A 212 -25.37 -3.12 -17.02
N LEU A 213 -25.81 -3.68 -15.90
CA LEU A 213 -26.81 -4.74 -15.86
C LEU A 213 -28.17 -4.27 -16.40
N ILE A 214 -28.56 -3.01 -16.14
CA ILE A 214 -29.75 -2.41 -16.76
C ILE A 214 -29.66 -2.42 -18.30
N GLN A 215 -28.48 -2.09 -18.86
CA GLN A 215 -28.28 -2.15 -20.32
C GLN A 215 -28.32 -3.59 -20.84
N ILE A 216 -27.83 -4.56 -20.07
CA ILE A 216 -27.90 -5.97 -20.44
C ILE A 216 -29.35 -6.45 -20.43
N ASP A 217 -30.12 -6.13 -19.37
CA ASP A 217 -31.55 -6.49 -19.27
C ASP A 217 -32.32 -6.01 -20.50
N GLN A 218 -32.08 -4.77 -20.96
CA GLN A 218 -32.70 -4.22 -22.18
C GLN A 218 -32.34 -5.05 -23.43
N LYS A 219 -31.07 -5.39 -23.61
CA LYS A 219 -30.62 -6.20 -24.76
C LYS A 219 -31.13 -7.64 -24.71
N LEU A 220 -31.36 -8.19 -23.52
CA LEU A 220 -31.94 -9.52 -23.36
C LEU A 220 -33.43 -9.54 -23.77
N ILE A 221 -34.18 -8.47 -23.50
CA ILE A 221 -35.55 -8.31 -24.00
C ILE A 221 -35.54 -8.28 -25.53
N GLU A 222 -34.68 -7.46 -26.15
CA GLU A 222 -34.53 -7.42 -27.61
C GLU A 222 -34.12 -8.78 -28.21
N ALA A 223 -33.22 -9.51 -27.55
CA ALA A 223 -32.79 -10.83 -27.98
C ALA A 223 -33.94 -11.85 -27.94
N LYS A 224 -34.83 -11.75 -26.96
CA LYS A 224 -36.04 -12.57 -26.86
C LYS A 224 -37.01 -12.28 -28.00
N ASP A 225 -37.22 -11.00 -28.32
CA ASP A 225 -38.08 -10.58 -29.44
C ASP A 225 -37.55 -11.03 -30.81
N LEU A 226 -36.24 -11.28 -30.90
CA LEU A 226 -35.55 -11.81 -32.08
C LEU A 226 -35.45 -13.36 -32.11
N ASP A 227 -36.19 -14.05 -31.24
CA ASP A 227 -36.23 -15.53 -31.12
C ASP A 227 -34.84 -16.18 -30.95
N ARG A 228 -33.94 -15.49 -30.22
CA ARG A 228 -32.62 -16.05 -29.86
C ARG A 228 -32.76 -17.12 -28.78
N ASN A 229 -31.71 -17.92 -28.59
CA ASN A 229 -31.71 -19.09 -27.70
C ASN A 229 -32.21 -18.76 -26.28
N GLN A 230 -33.44 -19.18 -25.98
CA GLN A 230 -34.12 -18.91 -24.71
C GLN A 230 -33.37 -19.50 -23.51
N ILE A 231 -32.72 -20.65 -23.66
CA ILE A 231 -31.96 -21.30 -22.57
C ILE A 231 -30.80 -20.41 -22.12
N GLU A 232 -30.08 -19.83 -23.06
CA GLU A 232 -28.95 -18.93 -22.75
C GLU A 232 -29.45 -17.57 -22.24
N ILE A 233 -30.61 -17.10 -22.69
CA ILE A 233 -31.27 -15.90 -22.14
C ILE A 233 -31.65 -16.11 -20.66
N ASP A 234 -32.26 -17.26 -20.33
CA ASP A 234 -32.65 -17.59 -18.95
C ASP A 234 -31.42 -17.68 -18.04
N LYS A 235 -30.36 -18.34 -18.52
CA LYS A 235 -29.08 -18.40 -17.83
C LYS A 235 -28.45 -17.02 -17.62
N ALA A 236 -28.54 -16.13 -18.61
CA ALA A 236 -28.07 -14.76 -18.45
C ALA A 236 -28.83 -14.02 -17.34
N ASN A 237 -30.17 -14.17 -17.29
CA ASN A 237 -31.00 -13.57 -16.25
C ASN A 237 -30.65 -14.09 -14.85
N GLU A 238 -30.44 -15.39 -14.70
CA GLU A 238 -30.00 -15.99 -13.42
C GLU A 238 -28.67 -15.39 -12.94
N LEU A 239 -27.68 -15.30 -13.83
CA LEU A 239 -26.37 -14.72 -13.52
C LEU A 239 -26.48 -13.23 -13.15
N ILE A 240 -27.39 -12.47 -13.78
CA ILE A 240 -27.64 -11.07 -13.43
C ILE A 240 -28.20 -10.95 -12.01
N VAL A 241 -29.15 -11.81 -11.63
CA VAL A 241 -29.72 -11.85 -10.28
C VAL A 241 -28.63 -12.18 -9.26
N GLU A 242 -27.80 -13.18 -9.53
CA GLU A 242 -26.68 -13.55 -8.65
C GLU A 242 -25.68 -12.39 -8.48
N ILE A 243 -25.30 -11.71 -9.57
CA ILE A 243 -24.42 -10.53 -9.49
C ILE A 243 -25.04 -9.45 -8.59
N ARG A 244 -26.33 -9.15 -8.75
CA ARG A 244 -27.04 -8.17 -7.90
C ARG A 244 -27.01 -8.57 -6.43
N GLU A 245 -27.24 -9.84 -6.12
CA GLU A 245 -27.18 -10.36 -4.75
C GLU A 245 -25.77 -10.26 -4.15
N LEU A 246 -24.74 -10.63 -4.90
CA LEU A 246 -23.36 -10.53 -4.45
C LEU A 246 -22.93 -9.07 -4.22
N LEU A 247 -23.38 -8.14 -5.06
CA LEU A 247 -23.12 -6.71 -4.89
C LEU A 247 -23.83 -6.13 -3.65
N SER A 248 -25.06 -6.56 -3.35
CA SER A 248 -25.78 -6.12 -2.15
C SER A 248 -25.07 -6.56 -0.87
N LYS A 249 -24.48 -7.76 -0.88
CA LYS A 249 -23.64 -8.32 0.20
C LYS A 249 -22.19 -7.79 0.21
N ASN A 250 -21.85 -6.83 -0.65
CA ASN A 250 -20.50 -6.28 -0.80
C ASN A 250 -19.42 -7.30 -1.22
N GLN A 251 -19.82 -8.43 -1.82
CA GLN A 251 -18.95 -9.50 -2.32
C GLN A 251 -18.43 -9.17 -3.73
N ILE A 252 -17.72 -8.05 -3.87
CA ILE A 252 -17.30 -7.48 -5.17
C ILE A 252 -16.47 -8.45 -6.02
N ASN A 253 -15.59 -9.24 -5.40
CA ASN A 253 -14.74 -10.17 -6.14
C ASN A 253 -15.51 -11.36 -6.69
N ASP A 254 -16.53 -11.83 -5.97
CA ASP A 254 -17.36 -12.94 -6.42
C ASP A 254 -18.29 -12.46 -7.53
N ALA A 255 -18.88 -11.27 -7.39
CA ALA A 255 -19.66 -10.62 -8.45
C ALA A 255 -18.87 -10.50 -9.78
N LYS A 256 -17.56 -10.20 -9.71
CA LYS A 256 -16.67 -10.16 -10.90
C LYS A 256 -16.45 -11.52 -11.55
N LYS A 257 -16.43 -12.61 -10.77
CA LYS A 257 -16.31 -13.97 -11.31
C LYS A 257 -17.58 -14.34 -12.08
N VAL A 258 -18.74 -14.19 -11.45
CA VAL A 258 -20.05 -14.43 -12.07
C VAL A 258 -20.24 -13.57 -13.31
N TYR A 259 -19.78 -12.31 -13.28
CA TYR A 259 -19.79 -11.44 -14.45
C TYR A 259 -18.93 -11.99 -15.62
N SER A 260 -17.82 -12.65 -15.34
CA SER A 260 -16.98 -13.25 -16.39
C SER A 260 -17.72 -14.38 -17.09
N GLU A 261 -18.56 -15.11 -16.37
CA GLU A 261 -19.45 -16.14 -16.93
C GLU A 261 -20.59 -15.53 -17.73
N LEU A 262 -21.24 -14.49 -17.20
CA LEU A 262 -22.29 -13.74 -17.91
C LEU A 262 -21.77 -13.23 -19.28
N LYS A 263 -20.53 -12.74 -19.33
CA LYS A 263 -19.92 -12.26 -20.58
C LYS A 263 -19.81 -13.35 -21.65
N VAL A 264 -19.58 -14.61 -21.26
CA VAL A 264 -19.54 -15.74 -22.20
C VAL A 264 -20.94 -16.00 -22.74
N VAL A 265 -21.93 -16.13 -21.85
CA VAL A 265 -23.34 -16.35 -22.23
C VAL A 265 -23.86 -15.26 -23.16
N LEU A 266 -23.60 -13.99 -22.86
CA LEU A 266 -24.01 -12.86 -23.71
C LEU A 266 -23.39 -12.93 -25.11
N LYS A 267 -22.14 -13.39 -25.23
CA LYS A 267 -21.49 -13.58 -26.52
C LYS A 267 -22.17 -14.69 -27.33
N ASP A 268 -22.59 -15.77 -26.69
CA ASP A 268 -23.20 -16.92 -27.34
C ASP A 268 -24.59 -16.59 -27.91
N ILE A 269 -25.33 -15.68 -27.27
CA ILE A 269 -26.57 -15.11 -27.82
C ILE A 269 -26.33 -13.87 -28.69
N GLY A 270 -25.09 -13.61 -29.12
CA GLY A 270 -24.71 -12.55 -30.05
C GLY A 270 -24.96 -11.13 -29.52
N ILE A 271 -24.99 -10.95 -28.20
CA ILE A 271 -25.00 -9.64 -27.55
C ILE A 271 -23.54 -9.21 -27.35
N SER A 272 -23.09 -8.23 -28.15
CA SER A 272 -21.80 -7.60 -27.92
C SER A 272 -21.92 -6.55 -26.82
N VAL A 273 -21.16 -6.74 -25.74
CA VAL A 273 -21.06 -5.77 -24.66
C VAL A 273 -19.71 -5.04 -24.75
N LYS A 274 -19.75 -3.78 -25.19
CA LYS A 274 -18.60 -2.89 -25.12
C LYS A 274 -18.63 -2.18 -23.76
N ILE A 275 -17.58 -2.40 -22.98
CA ILE A 275 -17.33 -1.60 -21.78
C ILE A 275 -16.80 -0.26 -22.30
N THR A 276 -17.54 0.82 -22.07
CA THR A 276 -17.12 2.18 -22.40
C THR A 276 -16.72 2.88 -21.11
#